data_AF-A0A967HGI9-F1
#
_entry.id   AF-A0A967HGI9-F1
#
_cell.length_a   1.000
_cell.length_b   1.000
_cell.length_c   1.000
_cell.angle_alpha   90.00
_cell.angle_beta   90.00
_cell.angle_gamma   90.00
#
_symmetry.space_group_name_H-M   'P 1'
#
loop_
_entity.id
_entity.type
_entity.pdbx_description
1 polymer ?
#
loop_
_entity_poly.entity_id
_entity_poly.type
_entity_poly.pdbx_seq_one_letter_code
_entity_poly.pdbx_strand_id
1 'polypeptide(L)'
;GAGSAGFDLTVANVDPDPSIDPSGAVLLDGGPTVVAPAGENVPFDGLAEDPGSDDLTLIWNWGDGTDESRVSLVDPPASDPLPSPTVQPRSEPDQASHSFAAACLYEVSFSGLDDDGGQGADAIDVILVGDADQKRNAGYWTSEYRFRKHPDFPPATLSCYLDIVSHASAVFSAHRPLGSFEDAVNALWPRGSSDADEALD
;
A
#
# COMPACT_ATOMS: atom_id res chain seq x y z
N GLY A 1 -5.87 -55.61 32.56
CA GLY A 1 -6.77 -54.60 31.99
C GLY A 1 -5.96 -53.71 31.09
N ALA A 2 -6.43 -53.42 29.88
CA ALA A 2 -5.79 -52.44 29.02
C ALA A 2 -6.47 -51.08 29.31
N GLY A 3 -5.71 -50.13 29.83
CA GLY A 3 -6.14 -48.74 29.96
C GLY A 3 -5.68 -47.98 28.72
N SER A 4 -6.60 -47.26 28.08
CA SER A 4 -6.26 -46.22 27.12
C SER A 4 -6.05 -44.92 27.88
N ALA A 5 -4.94 -44.23 27.64
CA ALA A 5 -4.73 -42.87 28.08
C ALA A 5 -4.79 -41.98 26.83
N GLY A 6 -5.69 -40.99 26.84
CA GLY A 6 -5.72 -39.92 25.85
C GLY A 6 -4.91 -38.73 26.35
N PHE A 7 -4.25 -38.03 25.44
CA PHE A 7 -3.67 -36.71 25.66
C PHE A 7 -4.25 -35.76 24.62
N ASP A 8 -4.47 -34.52 25.00
CA ASP A 8 -4.90 -33.48 24.07
C ASP A 8 -3.67 -33.01 23.27
N LEU A 9 -3.75 -33.10 21.94
CA LEU A 9 -2.79 -32.51 21.01
C LEU A 9 -3.46 -31.28 20.40
N THR A 10 -2.92 -30.10 20.68
CA THR A 10 -3.28 -28.88 19.94
C THR A 10 -2.28 -28.73 18.81
N VAL A 11 -2.74 -28.86 17.57
CA VAL A 11 -1.98 -28.41 16.39
C VAL A 11 -2.32 -26.94 16.20
N ALA A 12 -1.31 -26.09 16.20
CA ALA A 12 -1.50 -24.67 15.92
C ALA A 12 -1.55 -24.47 14.41
N ASN A 13 -2.50 -23.66 13.95
CA ASN A 13 -2.50 -23.18 12.58
C ASN A 13 -1.23 -22.36 12.31
N VAL A 14 -0.75 -22.37 11.07
CA VAL A 14 0.42 -21.62 10.63
C VAL A 14 -0.05 -20.60 9.62
N ASP A 15 0.14 -19.31 9.92
CA ASP A 15 -0.28 -18.23 9.04
C ASP A 15 0.46 -18.31 7.68
N PRO A 16 -0.21 -17.98 6.56
CA PRO A 16 0.47 -17.77 5.29
C PRO A 16 1.37 -16.53 5.35
N ASP A 17 2.38 -16.48 4.47
CA ASP A 17 3.34 -15.38 4.31
C ASP A 17 3.23 -14.76 2.90
N PRO A 18 2.28 -13.82 2.69
CA PRO A 18 2.19 -13.05 1.46
C PRO A 18 3.33 -12.04 1.34
N SER A 19 3.80 -11.83 0.12
CA SER A 19 4.80 -10.83 -0.25
C SER A 19 4.48 -10.21 -1.60
N ILE A 20 4.86 -8.95 -1.80
CA ILE A 20 4.79 -8.23 -3.08
C ILE A 20 6.20 -8.04 -3.62
N ASP A 21 6.44 -8.27 -4.91
CA ASP A 21 7.74 -8.02 -5.53
C ASP A 21 8.01 -6.50 -5.68
N PRO A 22 9.02 -5.93 -4.99
CA PRO A 22 9.34 -4.51 -5.08
C PRO A 22 10.31 -4.19 -6.23
N SER A 23 10.68 -5.16 -7.10
CA SER A 23 11.76 -4.99 -8.10
C SER A 23 11.52 -3.86 -9.11
N GLY A 24 10.26 -3.50 -9.36
CA GLY A 24 9.85 -2.37 -10.21
C GLY A 24 9.75 -1.02 -9.49
N ALA A 25 9.91 -1.00 -8.17
CA ALA A 25 9.75 0.19 -7.34
C ALA A 25 11.03 1.05 -7.29
N VAL A 26 10.85 2.35 -7.06
CA VAL A 26 11.95 3.27 -6.74
C VAL A 26 12.07 3.42 -5.23
N LEU A 27 13.28 3.60 -4.72
CA LEU A 27 13.48 3.89 -3.30
C LEU A 27 13.30 5.39 -3.05
N LEU A 28 12.22 5.74 -2.36
CA LEU A 28 11.97 7.08 -1.81
C LEU A 28 12.23 7.07 -0.30
N ASP A 29 12.11 8.23 0.33
CA ASP A 29 12.33 8.33 1.77
C ASP A 29 11.33 7.51 2.59
N GLY A 30 10.07 7.47 2.15
CA GLY A 30 9.04 6.61 2.73
C GLY A 30 9.20 5.11 2.44
N GLY A 31 10.16 4.71 1.59
CA GLY A 31 10.44 3.30 1.27
C GLY A 31 10.35 2.98 -0.23
N PRO A 32 10.36 1.68 -0.60
CA PRO A 32 10.08 1.25 -1.96
C PRO A 32 8.70 1.75 -2.41
N THR A 33 8.63 2.39 -3.56
CA THR A 33 7.41 3.00 -4.08
C THR A 33 7.29 2.79 -5.59
N VAL A 34 6.14 2.30 -6.02
CA VAL A 34 5.80 2.22 -7.44
C VAL A 34 5.34 3.61 -7.91
N VAL A 35 5.86 4.09 -9.04
CA VAL A 35 5.47 5.39 -9.61
C VAL A 35 4.92 5.17 -11.01
N ALA A 36 3.67 5.57 -11.24
CA ALA A 36 2.99 5.37 -12.52
C ALA A 36 2.03 6.53 -12.85
N PRO A 37 1.62 6.71 -14.12
CA PRO A 37 0.58 7.68 -14.46
C PRO A 37 -0.81 7.24 -13.97
N ALA A 38 -1.62 8.19 -13.49
CA ALA A 38 -3.02 7.94 -13.19
C ALA A 38 -3.81 7.54 -14.45
N GLY A 39 -4.74 6.60 -14.30
CA GLY A 39 -5.57 6.06 -15.39
C GLY A 39 -4.87 5.04 -16.29
N GLU A 40 -3.61 4.73 -16.05
CA GLU A 40 -2.92 3.60 -16.70
C GLU A 40 -3.04 2.34 -15.84
N ASN A 41 -2.81 1.18 -16.47
CA ASN A 41 -2.85 -0.11 -15.77
C ASN A 41 -1.47 -0.39 -15.14
N VAL A 42 -1.43 -0.55 -13.82
CA VAL A 42 -0.21 -0.80 -13.05
C VAL A 42 -0.16 -2.29 -12.70
N PRO A 43 0.87 -3.04 -13.13
CA PRO A 43 1.01 -4.46 -12.80
C PRO A 43 1.63 -4.66 -11.41
N PHE A 44 1.20 -5.71 -10.72
CA PHE A 44 1.73 -6.16 -9.43
C PHE A 44 1.92 -7.68 -9.45
N ASP A 45 3.00 -8.14 -8.83
CA ASP A 45 3.35 -9.54 -8.67
C ASP A 45 3.42 -9.87 -7.18
N GLY A 46 2.51 -10.72 -6.71
CA GLY A 46 2.44 -11.22 -5.34
C GLY A 46 2.76 -12.71 -5.25
N LEU A 47 3.19 -13.14 -4.07
CA LEU A 47 3.44 -14.54 -3.74
C LEU A 47 2.94 -14.82 -2.32
N ALA A 48 2.07 -15.81 -2.15
CA ALA A 48 1.70 -16.31 -0.84
C ALA A 48 2.34 -17.67 -0.59
N GLU A 49 3.21 -17.75 0.42
CA GLU A 49 3.79 -19.02 0.88
C GLU A 49 2.99 -19.54 2.09
N ASP A 50 2.53 -20.77 2.01
CA ASP A 50 1.80 -21.43 3.10
C ASP A 50 2.54 -22.71 3.50
N PRO A 51 3.09 -22.82 4.72
CA PRO A 51 3.73 -24.05 5.19
C PRO A 51 2.76 -25.23 5.43
N GLY A 52 1.45 -24.95 5.52
CA GLY A 52 0.35 -25.86 5.81
C GLY A 52 -0.15 -26.62 4.58
N SER A 53 -1.46 -26.80 4.48
CA SER A 53 -2.11 -27.37 3.28
C SER A 53 -3.44 -26.68 3.00
N ASP A 54 -3.58 -25.45 3.45
CA ASP A 54 -4.87 -24.82 3.63
C ASP A 54 -5.36 -24.23 2.30
N ASP A 55 -6.67 -24.01 2.19
CA ASP A 55 -7.24 -23.28 1.06
C ASP A 55 -6.97 -21.79 1.24
N LEU A 56 -6.26 -21.17 0.29
CA LEU A 56 -5.90 -19.76 0.41
C LEU A 56 -6.90 -18.86 -0.30
N THR A 57 -7.39 -17.83 0.38
CA THR A 57 -8.04 -16.68 -0.22
C THR A 57 -7.05 -15.54 -0.31
N LEU A 58 -6.63 -15.24 -1.53
CA LEU A 58 -5.70 -14.16 -1.85
C LEU A 58 -6.48 -12.90 -2.20
N ILE A 59 -6.09 -11.76 -1.63
CA ILE A 59 -6.82 -10.50 -1.77
C ILE A 59 -5.83 -9.37 -2.05
N TRP A 60 -6.08 -8.65 -3.14
CA TRP A 60 -5.49 -7.35 -3.41
C TRP A 60 -6.43 -6.26 -2.94
N ASN A 61 -5.97 -5.40 -2.03
CA ASN A 61 -6.63 -4.15 -1.70
C ASN A 61 -5.85 -3.00 -2.33
N TRP A 62 -6.50 -2.22 -3.19
CA TRP A 62 -5.84 -1.19 -3.98
C TRP A 62 -5.68 0.14 -3.25
N GLY A 63 -6.21 0.29 -2.03
CA GLY A 63 -6.15 1.55 -1.28
C GLY A 63 -7.05 2.66 -1.82
N ASP A 64 -7.77 2.44 -2.93
CA ASP A 64 -8.74 3.37 -3.52
C ASP A 64 -10.21 3.03 -3.18
N GLY A 65 -10.41 2.05 -2.29
CA GLY A 65 -11.72 1.53 -1.89
C GLY A 65 -12.22 0.37 -2.76
N THR A 66 -11.41 -0.12 -3.70
CA THR A 66 -11.68 -1.35 -4.45
C THR A 66 -10.74 -2.49 -4.05
N ASP A 67 -11.19 -3.72 -4.27
CA ASP A 67 -10.46 -4.95 -4.01
C ASP A 67 -10.70 -5.99 -5.12
N GLU A 68 -9.76 -6.93 -5.22
CA GLU A 68 -9.86 -8.13 -6.04
C GLU A 68 -9.49 -9.35 -5.19
N SER A 69 -10.17 -10.48 -5.38
CA SER A 69 -9.86 -11.71 -4.65
C SER A 69 -9.88 -12.96 -5.52
N ARG A 70 -9.05 -13.93 -5.15
CA ARG A 70 -8.96 -15.25 -5.77
C ARG A 70 -8.80 -16.32 -4.70
N VAL A 71 -9.55 -17.42 -4.84
CA VAL A 71 -9.39 -18.61 -4.00
C VAL A 71 -8.48 -19.63 -4.70
N SER A 72 -7.51 -20.18 -3.98
CA SER A 72 -6.64 -21.28 -4.40
C SER A 72 -6.84 -22.50 -3.51
N LEU A 73 -7.58 -23.49 -4.03
CA LEU A 73 -7.84 -24.73 -3.30
C LEU A 73 -6.62 -25.66 -3.34
N VAL A 74 -6.34 -26.36 -2.23
CA VAL A 74 -5.25 -27.35 -2.17
C VAL A 74 -5.59 -28.60 -2.99
N ASP A 75 -6.84 -29.06 -2.93
CA ASP A 75 -7.32 -30.30 -3.55
C ASP A 75 -8.55 -30.06 -4.46
N PRO A 76 -8.42 -29.22 -5.52
CA PRO A 76 -9.54 -28.84 -6.35
C PRO A 76 -10.22 -30.05 -7.02
N PRO A 77 -11.56 -30.10 -7.07
CA PRO A 77 -12.49 -29.03 -6.70
C PRO A 77 -12.98 -29.10 -5.24
N ALA A 78 -12.45 -30.01 -4.42
CA ALA A 78 -12.83 -30.10 -3.01
C ALA A 78 -12.14 -28.98 -2.21
N SER A 79 -12.81 -28.53 -1.14
CA SER A 79 -12.16 -27.69 -0.13
C SER A 79 -11.40 -28.56 0.87
N ASP A 80 -10.40 -27.98 1.51
CA ASP A 80 -9.76 -28.60 2.66
C ASP A 80 -10.76 -28.69 3.84
N PRO A 81 -10.80 -29.80 4.59
CA PRO A 81 -11.65 -29.90 5.78
C PRO A 81 -10.87 -29.56 7.06
N LEU A 82 -11.48 -28.76 7.94
CA LEU A 82 -10.97 -28.54 9.30
C LEU A 82 -11.06 -29.80 10.20
N PRO A 83 -10.00 -30.23 10.90
CA PRO A 83 -8.59 -29.82 10.71
C PRO A 83 -7.96 -30.52 9.51
N SER A 84 -7.02 -29.84 8.85
CA SER A 84 -6.38 -30.34 7.63
C SER A 84 -5.86 -31.77 7.79
N PRO A 85 -6.16 -32.67 6.84
CA PRO A 85 -5.78 -34.08 6.93
C PRO A 85 -4.30 -34.31 6.58
N THR A 86 -3.64 -33.32 5.96
CA THR A 86 -2.26 -33.42 5.47
C THR A 86 -1.44 -32.18 5.85
N VAL A 87 -0.13 -32.24 5.55
CA VAL A 87 0.75 -31.07 5.54
C VAL A 87 1.36 -31.04 4.14
N GLN A 88 1.12 -29.98 3.38
CA GLN A 88 1.46 -29.87 1.97
C GLN A 88 1.87 -28.44 1.63
N PRO A 89 3.09 -28.01 2.02
CA PRO A 89 3.50 -26.61 1.84
C PRO A 89 3.30 -26.11 0.41
N ARG A 90 2.73 -24.91 0.28
CA ARG A 90 2.28 -24.29 -0.97
C ARG A 90 2.97 -22.96 -1.21
N SER A 91 3.06 -22.60 -2.49
CA SER A 91 3.61 -21.32 -2.95
C SER A 91 2.74 -20.87 -4.11
N GLU A 92 1.89 -19.89 -3.84
CA GLU A 92 0.79 -19.47 -4.72
C GLU A 92 1.09 -18.08 -5.29
N PRO A 93 1.61 -17.98 -6.53
CA PRO A 93 1.83 -16.69 -7.17
C PRO A 93 0.49 -16.06 -7.57
N ASP A 94 0.38 -14.74 -7.44
CA ASP A 94 -0.75 -13.97 -7.91
C ASP A 94 -0.30 -12.72 -8.67
N GLN A 95 -0.66 -12.64 -9.94
CA GLN A 95 -0.38 -11.47 -10.77
C GLN A 95 -1.69 -10.71 -10.96
N ALA A 96 -1.68 -9.44 -10.57
CA ALA A 96 -2.83 -8.57 -10.69
C ALA A 96 -2.44 -7.25 -11.35
N SER A 97 -3.42 -6.51 -11.84
CA SER A 97 -3.17 -5.19 -12.40
C SER A 97 -4.35 -4.28 -12.16
N HIS A 98 -4.07 -3.04 -11.76
CA HIS A 98 -5.11 -2.08 -11.39
C HIS A 98 -4.90 -0.73 -12.05
N SER A 99 -6.00 -0.03 -12.32
CA SER A 99 -5.96 1.34 -12.84
C SER A 99 -6.60 2.31 -11.86
N PHE A 100 -5.77 3.22 -11.35
CA PHE A 100 -6.15 4.22 -10.37
C PHE A 100 -6.69 5.46 -11.05
N ALA A 101 -7.89 5.91 -10.67
CA ALA A 101 -8.55 7.01 -11.35
C ALA A 101 -7.91 8.39 -11.11
N ALA A 102 -7.29 8.60 -9.95
CA ALA A 102 -6.75 9.89 -9.55
C ALA A 102 -5.24 9.81 -9.29
N ALA A 103 -4.55 10.91 -9.56
CA ALA A 103 -3.17 11.08 -9.14
C ALA A 103 -3.13 11.21 -7.62
N CYS A 104 -2.54 10.24 -6.93
CA CYS A 104 -2.34 10.26 -5.50
C CYS A 104 -1.31 9.27 -4.98
N LEU A 105 -1.00 9.35 -3.68
CA LEU A 105 -0.37 8.28 -2.93
C LEU A 105 -1.45 7.26 -2.50
N TYR A 106 -1.19 5.99 -2.74
CA TYR A 106 -2.01 4.86 -2.34
C TYR A 106 -1.13 3.80 -1.67
N GLU A 107 -1.70 3.04 -0.74
CA GLU A 107 -1.09 1.84 -0.18
C GLU A 107 -1.80 0.63 -0.79
N VAL A 108 -1.09 -0.16 -1.59
CA VAL A 108 -1.59 -1.43 -2.13
C VAL A 108 -1.16 -2.54 -1.20
N SER A 109 -2.10 -3.36 -0.74
CA SER A 109 -1.80 -4.53 0.08
C SER A 109 -2.22 -5.83 -0.59
N PHE A 110 -1.41 -6.86 -0.38
CA PHE A 110 -1.66 -8.24 -0.80
C PHE A 110 -1.75 -9.10 0.45
N SER A 111 -2.87 -9.79 0.63
CA SER A 111 -3.12 -10.62 1.81
C SER A 111 -3.52 -12.03 1.42
N GLY A 112 -3.19 -12.97 2.30
CA GLY A 112 -3.58 -14.37 2.21
C GLY A 112 -4.31 -14.75 3.49
N LEU A 113 -5.48 -15.36 3.34
CA LEU A 113 -6.28 -15.91 4.42
C LEU A 113 -6.37 -17.42 4.19
N ASP A 114 -6.00 -18.23 5.17
CA ASP A 114 -6.28 -19.65 5.15
C ASP A 114 -7.69 -19.94 5.71
N ASP A 115 -8.22 -21.14 5.49
CA ASP A 115 -9.59 -21.53 5.89
C ASP A 115 -9.70 -22.00 7.35
N ASP A 116 -8.57 -22.20 8.02
CA ASP A 116 -8.47 -22.51 9.45
C ASP A 116 -8.23 -21.26 10.33
N GLY A 117 -8.21 -20.07 9.71
CA GLY A 117 -8.30 -18.74 10.32
C GLY A 117 -6.99 -17.97 10.48
N GLY A 118 -5.89 -18.47 9.94
CA GLY A 118 -4.61 -17.77 9.84
C GLY A 118 -4.57 -16.79 8.68
N GLN A 119 -3.69 -15.80 8.82
CA GLN A 119 -3.64 -14.68 7.88
C GLN A 119 -2.28 -13.98 7.87
N GLY A 120 -1.88 -13.53 6.69
CA GLY A 120 -0.72 -12.68 6.47
C GLY A 120 -1.03 -11.57 5.48
N ALA A 121 -0.15 -10.56 5.43
CA ALA A 121 -0.24 -9.49 4.44
C ALA A 121 1.12 -8.79 4.25
N ASP A 122 1.30 -8.26 3.05
CA ASP A 122 2.36 -7.32 2.70
C ASP A 122 1.77 -6.10 1.98
N ALA A 123 2.50 -4.99 1.97
CA ALA A 123 2.04 -3.74 1.38
C ALA A 123 3.17 -2.97 0.68
N ILE A 124 2.79 -2.23 -0.35
CA ILE A 124 3.68 -1.35 -1.10
C ILE A 124 2.99 -0.01 -1.41
N ASP A 125 3.75 1.07 -1.28
CA ASP A 125 3.28 2.40 -1.63
C ASP A 125 3.29 2.61 -3.16
N VAL A 126 2.28 3.32 -3.65
CA VAL A 126 2.11 3.63 -5.07
C VAL A 126 1.79 5.11 -5.23
N ILE A 127 2.65 5.84 -5.94
CA ILE A 127 2.41 7.23 -6.32
C ILE A 127 1.93 7.28 -7.77
N LEU A 128 0.70 7.75 -7.94
CA LEU A 128 0.10 8.02 -9.23
C LEU A 128 0.29 9.50 -9.56
N VAL A 129 0.96 9.78 -10.68
CA VAL A 129 1.20 11.15 -11.15
C VAL A 129 0.17 11.56 -12.18
N GLY A 130 -0.20 12.84 -12.16
CA GLY A 130 -1.07 13.43 -13.18
C GLY A 130 -0.31 13.76 -14.47
N ASP A 131 -1.05 14.23 -15.48
CA ASP A 131 -0.56 14.54 -16.83
C ASP A 131 -0.36 16.05 -17.09
N ALA A 132 -0.34 16.87 -16.02
CA ALA A 132 -0.26 18.32 -16.13
C ALA A 132 1.03 18.78 -16.82
N ASP A 133 0.88 19.62 -17.86
CA ASP A 133 1.98 20.20 -18.63
C ASP A 133 2.38 21.61 -18.15
N GLN A 134 1.56 22.23 -17.32
CA GLN A 134 1.77 23.59 -16.81
C GLN A 134 2.64 23.61 -15.56
N LYS A 135 3.76 24.31 -15.63
CA LYS A 135 4.58 24.63 -14.46
C LYS A 135 3.98 25.83 -13.73
N ARG A 136 3.76 25.68 -12.42
CA ARG A 136 3.25 26.72 -11.53
C ARG A 136 4.29 27.11 -10.49
N ASN A 137 4.31 28.39 -10.12
CA ASN A 137 5.26 28.91 -9.14
C ASN A 137 4.73 28.77 -7.70
N ALA A 138 5.61 28.98 -6.71
CA ALA A 138 5.25 28.90 -5.30
C ALA A 138 4.10 29.84 -4.90
N GLY A 139 3.98 31.01 -5.55
CA GLY A 139 2.88 31.95 -5.30
C GLY A 139 1.51 31.43 -5.72
N TYR A 140 1.43 30.70 -6.84
CA TYR A 140 0.23 29.99 -7.26
C TYR A 140 -0.14 28.91 -6.25
N TRP A 141 0.78 28.01 -5.92
CA TRP A 141 0.51 26.93 -4.97
C TRP A 141 0.14 27.46 -3.57
N THR A 142 0.77 28.54 -3.12
CA THR A 142 0.39 29.22 -1.88
C THR A 142 -1.05 29.77 -1.94
N SER A 143 -1.52 30.19 -3.11
CA SER A 143 -2.91 30.63 -3.30
C SER A 143 -3.89 29.46 -3.22
N GLU A 144 -3.55 28.32 -3.82
CA GLU A 144 -4.33 27.09 -3.77
C GLU A 144 -4.52 26.62 -2.33
N TYR A 145 -3.43 26.43 -1.58
CA TYR A 145 -3.48 25.99 -0.18
C TYR A 145 -4.13 27.00 0.77
N ARG A 146 -4.22 28.29 0.39
CA ARG A 146 -4.98 29.32 1.13
C ARG A 146 -6.44 29.42 0.72
N PHE A 147 -6.90 28.62 -0.24
CA PHE A 147 -8.26 28.67 -0.80
C PHE A 147 -8.67 30.07 -1.28
N ARG A 148 -7.73 30.84 -1.86
CA ARG A 148 -8.00 32.20 -2.31
C ARG A 148 -8.66 32.22 -3.68
N LYS A 149 -9.68 33.07 -3.83
CA LYS A 149 -10.29 33.46 -5.13
C LYS A 149 -10.64 32.29 -6.06
N HIS A 150 -11.22 31.23 -5.51
CA HIS A 150 -11.55 29.97 -6.19
C HIS A 150 -10.28 29.17 -6.53
N PRO A 151 -9.86 28.24 -5.65
CA PRO A 151 -8.76 27.34 -5.98
C PRO A 151 -9.15 26.48 -7.19
N ASP A 152 -8.15 26.18 -8.01
CA ASP A 152 -8.29 25.30 -9.17
C ASP A 152 -8.48 23.85 -8.74
N PHE A 153 -7.94 23.46 -7.58
CA PHE A 153 -8.02 22.11 -7.05
C PHE A 153 -8.92 21.99 -5.81
N PRO A 154 -9.67 20.88 -5.68
CA PRO A 154 -10.41 20.62 -4.45
C PRO A 154 -9.44 20.29 -3.30
N PRO A 155 -9.87 20.49 -2.04
CA PRO A 155 -9.03 20.20 -0.86
C PRO A 155 -8.43 18.79 -0.87
N ALA A 156 -9.19 17.78 -1.29
CA ALA A 156 -8.72 16.38 -1.33
C ALA A 156 -7.50 16.19 -2.25
N THR A 157 -7.49 16.82 -3.42
CA THR A 157 -6.34 16.78 -4.34
C THR A 157 -5.12 17.51 -3.76
N LEU A 158 -5.35 18.62 -3.06
CA LEU A 158 -4.26 19.35 -2.40
C LEU A 158 -3.67 18.55 -1.23
N SER A 159 -4.49 17.86 -0.44
CA SER A 159 -4.02 16.96 0.62
C SER A 159 -3.17 15.84 0.04
N CYS A 160 -3.67 15.23 -1.01
CA CYS A 160 -2.98 14.18 -1.74
C CYS A 160 -1.58 14.61 -2.25
N TYR A 161 -1.44 15.83 -2.77
CA TYR A 161 -0.12 16.36 -3.15
C TYR A 161 0.81 16.54 -1.95
N LEU A 162 0.29 16.87 -0.77
CA LEU A 162 1.09 16.92 0.46
C LEU A 162 1.55 15.54 0.90
N ASP A 163 0.68 14.53 0.81
CA ASP A 163 1.04 13.15 1.14
C ASP A 163 2.19 12.66 0.24
N ILE A 164 2.12 12.92 -1.08
CA ILE A 164 3.20 12.62 -2.02
C ILE A 164 4.52 13.32 -1.62
N VAL A 165 4.48 14.61 -1.31
CA VAL A 165 5.70 15.36 -0.94
C VAL A 165 6.27 14.87 0.38
N SER A 166 5.41 14.57 1.36
CA SER A 166 5.81 14.04 2.66
C SER A 166 6.45 12.65 2.52
N HIS A 167 5.92 11.81 1.64
CA HIS A 167 6.45 10.47 1.37
C HIS A 167 7.77 10.50 0.60
N ALA A 168 7.88 11.36 -0.40
CA ALA A 168 9.03 11.41 -1.29
C ALA A 168 10.25 12.14 -0.71
N SER A 169 10.09 12.96 0.34
CA SER A 169 11.11 13.89 0.81
C SER A 169 11.61 13.59 2.23
N ALA A 170 12.91 13.33 2.36
CA ALA A 170 13.63 13.23 3.65
C ALA A 170 13.54 14.49 4.53
N VAL A 171 13.26 15.65 3.92
CA VAL A 171 13.09 16.90 4.64
C VAL A 171 11.70 16.95 5.27
N PHE A 172 10.66 16.67 4.49
CA PHE A 172 9.28 16.81 4.96
C PHE A 172 8.80 15.61 5.78
N SER A 173 9.34 14.41 5.56
CA SER A 173 9.05 13.22 6.37
C SER A 173 9.58 13.32 7.81
N ALA A 174 10.79 13.85 7.99
CA ALA A 174 11.52 13.78 9.27
C ALA A 174 11.73 15.14 9.94
N HIS A 175 11.86 16.24 9.19
CA HIS A 175 12.32 17.52 9.72
C HIS A 175 11.26 18.62 9.66
N ARG A 176 10.33 18.57 8.70
CA ARG A 176 9.27 19.56 8.51
C ARG A 176 7.96 18.87 8.11
N PRO A 177 7.20 18.26 9.05
CA PRO A 177 5.98 17.53 8.69
C PRO A 177 4.99 18.41 7.93
N LEU A 178 4.55 17.94 6.76
CA LEU A 178 3.52 18.58 5.93
C LEU A 178 2.14 18.00 6.22
N GLY A 179 1.69 18.10 7.47
CA GLY A 179 0.41 17.53 7.91
C GLY A 179 -0.82 18.40 7.63
N SER A 180 -0.62 19.65 7.20
CA SER A 180 -1.71 20.60 6.97
C SER A 180 -1.45 21.57 5.82
N PHE A 181 -2.52 22.20 5.33
CA PHE A 181 -2.42 23.28 4.35
C PHE A 181 -1.68 24.51 4.89
N GLU A 182 -1.67 24.72 6.21
CA GLU A 182 -0.88 25.80 6.80
C GLU A 182 0.62 25.50 6.73
N ASP A 183 1.02 24.25 6.98
CA ASP A 183 2.41 23.81 6.84
C ASP A 183 2.89 23.97 5.39
N ALA A 184 2.05 23.60 4.42
CA ALA A 184 2.29 23.82 3.01
C ALA A 184 2.54 25.30 2.68
N VAL A 185 1.71 26.19 3.22
CA VAL A 185 1.84 27.64 3.03
C VAL A 185 3.12 28.17 3.66
N ASN A 186 3.52 27.67 4.83
CA ASN A 186 4.74 28.08 5.50
C ASN A 186 6.00 27.59 4.77
N ALA A 187 5.95 26.38 4.19
CA ALA A 187 7.02 25.84 3.36
C ALA A 187 7.19 26.64 2.05
N LEU A 188 6.07 26.99 1.38
CA LEU A 188 6.08 27.74 0.12
C LEU A 188 6.33 29.24 0.29
N TRP A 189 5.99 29.80 1.46
CA TRP A 189 6.19 31.21 1.80
C TRP A 189 6.74 31.33 3.23
N PRO A 190 8.04 31.12 3.42
CA PRO A 190 8.67 31.31 4.72
C PRO A 190 8.54 32.76 5.18
N ARG A 191 8.05 32.99 6.40
CA ARG A 191 8.02 34.34 7.00
C ARG A 191 9.33 34.56 7.76
N GLY A 192 10.23 35.37 7.19
CA GLY A 192 11.52 35.74 7.81
C GLY A 192 12.72 35.24 7.00
N SER A 193 13.77 36.05 6.93
CA SER A 193 14.87 35.91 5.96
C SER A 193 16.08 35.09 6.42
N SER A 194 15.94 34.17 7.39
CA SER A 194 17.08 33.34 7.85
C SER A 194 16.91 31.85 7.61
N ASP A 195 15.69 31.31 7.73
CA ASP A 195 15.48 29.85 7.75
C ASP A 195 14.88 29.31 6.43
N ALA A 196 14.68 30.22 5.47
CA ALA A 196 14.11 29.98 4.15
C ALA A 196 15.16 29.48 3.15
N ASP A 197 16.40 29.96 3.27
CA ASP A 197 17.46 29.72 2.30
C ASP A 197 18.20 28.38 2.57
N GLU A 198 18.05 27.78 3.76
CA GLU A 198 18.60 26.44 4.12
C GLU A 198 17.57 25.31 4.01
N ALA A 199 16.36 25.57 3.52
CA ALA A 199 15.25 24.60 3.55
C ALA A 199 15.22 23.61 2.36
N LEU A 200 16.09 23.79 1.37
CA LEU A 200 16.15 23.01 0.12
C LEU A 200 17.55 22.43 -0.18
N ASP A 201 18.47 22.51 0.78
CA ASP A 201 19.83 21.95 0.68
C ASP A 201 19.91 20.56 1.31
#